data_AF-A0A7G8VLV4-F1
#
_entry.id   AF-A0A7G8VLV4-F1
#
_cell.length_a   1.000
_cell.length_b   1.000
_cell.length_c   1.000
_cell.angle_alpha   90.00
_cell.angle_beta   90.00
_cell.angle_gamma   90.00
#
_symmetry.space_group_name_H-M   'P 1'
#
loop_
_entity.id
_entity.type
_entity.pdbx_description
1 polymer ?
#
loop_
_entity_poly.entity_id
_entity_poly.type
_entity_poly.pdbx_seq_one_letter_code
_entity_poly.pdbx_strand_id
1 'polypeptide(L)'
;MVRRIGLTGGIGSGKSTVATLLVAQGAVLVDTDAIARAIAQPGGIAMPAIEAAFGRSVIAPDGGLDRAGMRQLVFADASAKARLESILHPLIGTETQRLALAAGNDAIIVFDVPLLVESGRWRTIVDRVLVVDATEEMQLKRVVARSKWTPEAVRAVIAQQAPRKARRAAADAVIFNESLTLAELETAVQGLWKQWSAATTR
;
A
#
# COMPACT_ATOMS: atom_id res chain seq x y z
N MET A 1 21.07 9.28 -6.53
CA MET A 1 19.69 9.53 -6.97
C MET A 1 18.81 8.43 -6.40
N VAL A 2 17.68 8.77 -5.80
CA VAL A 2 16.71 7.80 -5.30
C VAL A 2 15.95 7.24 -6.49
N ARG A 3 15.89 5.90 -6.63
CA ARG A 3 15.15 5.24 -7.72
C ARG A 3 13.96 4.44 -7.22
N ARG A 4 13.97 4.02 -5.95
CA ARG A 4 12.94 3.16 -5.36
C ARG A 4 12.44 3.79 -4.06
N ILE A 5 11.21 4.28 -4.07
CA ILE A 5 10.55 4.91 -2.93
C ILE A 5 9.48 3.96 -2.40
N GLY A 6 9.53 3.60 -1.13
CA GLY A 6 8.43 2.96 -0.43
C GLY A 6 7.48 4.01 0.13
N LEU A 7 6.24 4.06 -0.37
CA LEU A 7 5.19 4.95 0.12
C LEU A 7 4.27 4.20 1.07
N THR A 8 4.08 4.75 2.27
CA THR A 8 3.19 4.17 3.27
C THR A 8 2.50 5.24 4.13
N GLY A 9 1.55 4.82 4.95
CA GLY A 9 0.74 5.71 5.78
C GLY A 9 -0.45 5.01 6.39
N GLY A 10 -0.92 5.50 7.54
CA GLY A 10 -2.13 4.97 8.19
C GLY A 10 -3.37 5.13 7.29
N ILE A 11 -4.42 4.35 7.57
CA ILE A 11 -5.70 4.52 6.88
C ILE A 11 -6.17 5.97 6.99
N GLY A 12 -6.67 6.57 5.90
CA GLY A 12 -7.14 7.97 5.94
C GLY A 12 -6.05 9.05 6.02
N SER A 13 -4.76 8.69 5.97
CA SER A 13 -3.63 9.65 5.96
C SER A 13 -3.57 10.53 4.71
N GLY A 14 -4.18 10.10 3.60
CA GLY A 14 -4.05 10.77 2.29
C GLY A 14 -2.93 10.21 1.40
N LYS A 15 -2.40 9.02 1.73
CA LYS A 15 -1.41 8.29 0.93
C LYS A 15 -1.72 8.25 -0.58
N SER A 16 -2.95 7.92 -0.96
CA SER A 16 -3.34 7.87 -2.38
C SER A 16 -3.25 9.22 -3.08
N THR A 17 -3.55 10.33 -2.37
CA THR A 17 -3.38 11.68 -2.91
C THR A 17 -1.90 11.98 -3.17
N VAL A 18 -1.03 11.65 -2.20
CA VAL A 18 0.43 11.80 -2.37
C VAL A 18 0.97 10.91 -3.49
N ALA A 19 0.48 9.68 -3.64
CA ALA A 19 0.84 8.79 -4.74
C ALA A 19 0.52 9.44 -6.10
N THR A 20 -0.70 9.98 -6.26
CA THR A 20 -1.11 10.70 -7.48
C THR A 20 -0.21 11.90 -7.76
N LEU A 21 0.12 12.69 -6.73
CA LEU A 21 1.00 13.85 -6.86
C LEU A 21 2.42 13.44 -7.29
N LEU A 22 2.95 12.34 -6.77
CA LEU A 22 4.26 11.82 -7.20
C LEU A 22 4.24 11.32 -8.66
N VAL A 23 3.15 10.66 -9.08
CA VAL A 23 2.96 10.27 -10.48
C VAL A 23 2.92 11.50 -11.39
N ALA A 24 2.26 12.58 -10.97
CA ALA A 24 2.25 13.84 -11.71
C ALA A 24 3.64 14.49 -11.84
N GLN A 25 4.61 14.13 -10.99
CA GLN A 25 6.01 14.54 -11.10
C GLN A 25 6.87 13.60 -11.99
N GLY A 26 6.29 12.52 -12.51
CA GLY A 26 6.96 11.55 -13.38
C GLY A 26 7.33 10.23 -12.71
N ALA A 27 6.87 9.97 -11.48
CA ALA A 27 7.07 8.66 -10.84
C ALA A 27 6.24 7.56 -11.50
N VAL A 28 6.79 6.35 -11.55
CA VAL A 28 6.01 5.14 -11.89
C VAL A 28 5.48 4.53 -10.60
N LEU A 29 4.16 4.40 -10.50
CA LEU A 29 3.50 3.81 -9.33
C LEU A 29 3.36 2.29 -9.47
N VAL A 30 3.82 1.57 -8.47
CA VAL A 30 3.60 0.13 -8.30
C VAL A 30 2.76 -0.07 -7.04
N ASP A 31 1.44 -0.20 -7.21
CA ASP A 31 0.47 -0.37 -6.13
C ASP A 31 0.29 -1.85 -5.77
N THR A 32 0.76 -2.25 -4.59
CA THR A 32 0.69 -3.66 -4.17
C THR A 32 -0.72 -4.14 -3.88
N ASP A 33 -1.63 -3.24 -3.49
CA ASP A 33 -3.04 -3.59 -3.33
C ASP A 33 -3.71 -3.76 -4.69
N ALA A 34 -3.37 -2.94 -5.68
CA ALA A 34 -3.87 -3.14 -7.04
C ALA A 34 -3.39 -4.47 -7.64
N ILE A 35 -2.12 -4.82 -7.42
CA ILE A 35 -1.55 -6.12 -7.81
C ILE A 35 -2.30 -7.27 -7.12
N ALA A 36 -2.42 -7.24 -5.79
CA ALA A 36 -3.13 -8.27 -5.03
C ALA A 36 -4.57 -8.46 -5.54
N ARG A 37 -5.22 -7.36 -5.93
CA ARG A 37 -6.57 -7.38 -6.49
C ARG A 37 -6.61 -8.00 -7.89
N ALA A 38 -5.64 -7.68 -8.74
CA ALA A 38 -5.55 -8.15 -10.12
C ALA A 38 -5.25 -9.66 -10.21
N ILE A 39 -4.29 -10.16 -9.40
CA ILE A 39 -3.91 -11.58 -9.43
C ILE A 39 -5.01 -12.52 -8.94
N ALA A 40 -6.02 -11.98 -8.25
CA ALA A 40 -7.18 -12.71 -7.72
C ALA A 40 -8.50 -12.36 -8.44
N GLN A 41 -8.44 -11.74 -9.62
CA GLN A 41 -9.59 -11.60 -10.53
C GLN A 41 -9.91 -12.94 -11.22
N PRO A 42 -11.07 -13.06 -11.91
CA PRO A 42 -11.33 -14.16 -12.82
C PRO A 42 -10.14 -14.46 -13.75
N GLY A 43 -9.68 -15.71 -13.76
CA GLY A 43 -8.50 -16.13 -14.54
C GLY A 43 -7.14 -15.62 -14.01
N GLY A 44 -7.13 -14.98 -12.84
CA GLY A 44 -5.93 -14.45 -12.21
C GLY A 44 -4.98 -15.54 -11.73
N ILE A 45 -3.68 -15.23 -11.74
CA ILE A 45 -2.60 -16.19 -11.45
C ILE A 45 -2.65 -16.80 -10.04
N ALA A 46 -3.33 -16.15 -9.09
CA ALA A 46 -3.49 -16.67 -7.74
C ALA A 46 -4.65 -17.66 -7.61
N MET A 47 -5.63 -17.62 -8.52
CA MET A 47 -6.89 -18.37 -8.38
C MET A 47 -6.70 -19.89 -8.29
N PRO A 48 -5.84 -20.54 -9.10
CA PRO A 48 -5.64 -21.99 -8.99
C PRO A 48 -5.11 -22.43 -7.62
N ALA A 49 -4.16 -21.66 -7.07
CA ALA A 49 -3.58 -21.95 -5.76
C ALA A 49 -4.58 -21.68 -4.62
N ILE A 50 -5.40 -20.64 -4.75
CA ILE A 50 -6.47 -20.32 -3.80
C ILE A 50 -7.53 -21.44 -3.80
N GLU A 51 -8.02 -21.85 -4.97
CA GLU A 51 -9.02 -22.93 -5.09
C GLU A 51 -8.47 -24.25 -4.52
N ALA A 52 -7.20 -24.59 -4.78
CA ALA A 52 -6.58 -25.78 -4.20
C ALA A 52 -6.48 -25.73 -2.66
N ALA A 53 -6.22 -24.55 -2.09
CA ALA A 53 -5.96 -24.38 -0.66
C ALA A 53 -7.23 -24.20 0.21
N PHE A 54 -8.29 -23.64 -0.38
CA PHE A 54 -9.51 -23.24 0.31
C PHE A 54 -10.79 -23.85 -0.26
N GLY A 55 -10.70 -24.48 -1.44
CA GLY A 55 -11.84 -25.04 -2.15
C GLY A 55 -12.68 -23.98 -2.87
N ARG A 56 -13.77 -24.44 -3.50
CA ARG A 56 -14.68 -23.59 -4.28
C ARG A 56 -15.51 -22.61 -3.46
N SER A 57 -15.57 -22.75 -2.14
CA SER A 57 -16.36 -21.88 -1.26
C SER A 57 -15.86 -20.44 -1.22
N VAL A 58 -14.61 -20.19 -1.62
CA VAL A 58 -14.02 -18.85 -1.70
C VAL A 58 -13.94 -18.30 -3.13
N ILE A 59 -14.57 -18.99 -4.09
CA ILE A 59 -14.56 -18.62 -5.50
C ILE A 59 -15.94 -18.07 -5.85
N ALA A 60 -15.97 -16.83 -6.35
CA ALA A 60 -17.18 -16.19 -6.82
C ALA A 60 -17.69 -16.82 -8.13
N PRO A 61 -18.97 -16.62 -8.51
CA PRO A 61 -19.53 -17.24 -9.73
C PRO A 61 -18.80 -16.86 -11.03
N ASP A 62 -18.12 -15.71 -11.05
CA ASP A 62 -17.32 -15.25 -12.19
C ASP A 62 -15.93 -15.91 -12.27
N GLY A 63 -15.57 -16.76 -11.29
CA GLY A 63 -14.28 -17.42 -11.20
C GLY A 63 -13.18 -16.60 -10.51
N GLY A 64 -13.52 -15.43 -9.97
CA GLY A 64 -12.64 -14.61 -9.13
C GLY A 64 -12.72 -14.99 -7.65
N LEU A 65 -11.91 -14.32 -6.81
CA LEU A 65 -11.98 -14.50 -5.36
C LEU A 65 -13.27 -13.88 -4.81
N ASP A 66 -14.08 -14.65 -4.07
CA ASP A 66 -15.09 -14.09 -3.18
C ASP A 66 -14.37 -13.41 -2.01
N ARG A 67 -14.18 -12.09 -2.14
CA ARG A 67 -13.47 -11.28 -1.15
C ARG A 67 -14.23 -11.14 0.15
N ALA A 68 -15.56 -11.15 0.10
CA ALA A 68 -16.37 -11.02 1.31
C ALA A 68 -16.26 -12.30 2.13
N GLY A 69 -16.46 -13.45 1.49
CA GLY A 69 -16.27 -14.77 2.10
C GLY A 69 -14.84 -14.98 2.59
N MET A 70 -13.84 -14.70 1.75
CA MET A 70 -12.43 -14.83 2.15
C MET A 70 -12.08 -13.90 3.32
N ARG A 71 -12.57 -12.66 3.34
CA ARG A 71 -12.35 -11.74 4.47
C ARG A 71 -12.94 -12.28 5.77
N GLN A 72 -14.16 -12.83 5.73
CA GLN A 72 -14.78 -13.43 6.91
C GLN A 72 -13.94 -14.62 7.42
N LEU A 73 -13.48 -15.47 6.50
CA LEU A 73 -12.65 -16.63 6.83
C LEU A 73 -11.32 -16.24 7.49
N VAL A 74 -10.54 -15.36 6.86
CA VAL A 74 -9.21 -14.97 7.41
C VAL A 74 -9.31 -14.10 8.66
N PHE A 75 -10.47 -13.50 8.92
CA PHE A 75 -10.74 -12.79 10.17
C PHE A 75 -11.06 -13.76 11.32
N ALA A 76 -11.76 -14.86 11.02
CA ALA A 76 -12.11 -15.88 12.01
C ALA A 76 -10.96 -16.88 12.28
N ASP A 77 -10.07 -17.10 11.31
CA ASP A 77 -9.03 -18.11 11.37
C ASP A 77 -7.65 -17.56 10.95
N ALA A 78 -6.75 -17.45 11.94
CA ALA A 78 -5.38 -17.00 11.73
C ALA A 78 -4.56 -17.96 10.85
N SER A 79 -4.86 -19.27 10.86
CA SER A 79 -4.21 -20.25 10.00
C SER A 79 -4.65 -20.10 8.54
N ALA A 80 -5.93 -19.79 8.30
CA ALA A 80 -6.44 -19.44 6.98
C ALA A 80 -5.78 -18.15 6.46
N LYS A 81 -5.63 -17.14 7.33
CA LYS A 81 -4.90 -15.90 7.00
C LYS A 81 -3.47 -16.21 6.55
N ALA A 82 -2.72 -16.97 7.36
CA ALA A 82 -1.33 -17.32 7.05
C ALA A 82 -1.20 -18.12 5.74
N ARG A 83 -2.16 -19.02 5.47
CA ARG A 83 -2.21 -19.78 4.21
C ARG A 83 -2.51 -18.91 3.00
N LEU A 84 -3.42 -17.94 3.12
CA LEU A 84 -3.71 -17.01 2.04
C LEU A 84 -2.49 -16.13 1.75
N GLU A 85 -1.85 -15.61 2.80
CA GLU A 85 -0.65 -14.79 2.70
C GLU A 85 0.52 -15.54 2.06
N SER A 86 0.70 -16.83 2.37
CA SER A 86 1.77 -17.65 1.76
C SER A 86 1.59 -17.88 0.26
N ILE A 87 0.34 -17.85 -0.23
CA ILE A 87 0.01 -17.91 -1.66
C ILE A 87 0.22 -16.53 -2.32
N LEU A 88 -0.33 -15.47 -1.71
CA LEU A 88 -0.37 -14.15 -2.32
C LEU A 88 1.00 -13.45 -2.30
N HIS A 89 1.76 -13.54 -1.20
CA HIS A 89 2.97 -12.74 -1.03
C HIS A 89 4.07 -13.00 -2.08
N PRO A 90 4.36 -14.26 -2.48
CA PRO A 90 5.32 -14.53 -3.56
C PRO A 90 4.85 -14.01 -4.92
N LEU A 91 3.56 -14.16 -5.23
CA LEU A 91 2.96 -13.70 -6.49
C LEU A 91 2.98 -12.18 -6.59
N ILE A 92 2.59 -11.49 -5.51
CA ILE A 92 2.67 -10.02 -5.42
C ILE A 92 4.12 -9.56 -5.58
N GLY A 93 5.08 -10.24 -4.94
CA GLY A 93 6.50 -9.90 -5.08
C GLY A 93 7.00 -10.02 -6.52
N THR A 94 6.63 -11.11 -7.20
CA THR A 94 6.99 -11.34 -8.61
C THR A 94 6.41 -10.27 -9.52
N GLU A 95 5.12 -9.96 -9.37
CA GLU A 95 4.45 -8.96 -10.21
C GLU A 95 4.93 -7.54 -9.92
N THR A 96 5.23 -7.24 -8.65
CA THR A 96 5.88 -5.99 -8.24
C THR A 96 7.23 -5.82 -8.96
N GLN A 97 8.05 -6.88 -8.99
CA GLN A 97 9.34 -6.85 -9.67
C GLN A 97 9.17 -6.72 -11.19
N ARG A 98 8.21 -7.44 -11.79
CA ARG A 98 7.90 -7.35 -13.21
C ARG A 98 7.53 -5.93 -13.63
N LEU A 99 6.63 -5.29 -12.89
CA LEU A 99 6.21 -3.90 -13.14
C LEU A 99 7.36 -2.91 -12.92
N ALA A 100 8.16 -3.12 -11.87
CA ALA A 100 9.34 -2.30 -11.62
C ALA A 100 10.39 -2.39 -12.74
N LEU A 101 10.61 -3.58 -13.30
CA LEU A 101 11.53 -3.77 -14.44
C LEU A 101 10.97 -3.13 -15.72
N ALA A 102 9.67 -3.24 -15.95
CA ALA A 102 9.00 -2.65 -17.11
C ALA A 102 9.04 -1.10 -17.10
N ALA A 103 9.19 -0.48 -15.94
CA ALA A 103 9.35 0.97 -15.80
C ALA A 103 10.66 1.52 -16.41
N GLY A 104 11.68 0.66 -16.56
CA GLY A 104 13.00 1.04 -17.04
C GLY A 104 13.97 1.47 -15.94
N ASN A 105 15.27 1.40 -16.23
CA ASN A 105 16.35 1.56 -15.24
C ASN A 105 16.51 3.00 -14.70
N ASP A 106 15.98 3.99 -15.41
CA ASP A 106 16.08 5.40 -15.05
C ASP A 106 14.79 5.96 -14.42
N ALA A 107 13.74 5.13 -14.32
CA ALA A 107 12.51 5.54 -13.67
C ALA A 107 12.66 5.61 -12.14
N ILE A 108 12.03 6.62 -11.54
CA ILE A 108 11.79 6.64 -10.10
C ILE A 108 10.48 5.91 -9.84
N ILE A 109 10.58 4.79 -9.13
CA ILE A 109 9.47 3.89 -8.85
C ILE A 109 8.98 4.15 -7.43
N VAL A 110 7.68 4.38 -7.29
CA VAL A 110 7.00 4.47 -6.01
C VAL A 110 6.25 3.18 -5.77
N PHE A 111 6.70 2.40 -4.80
CA PHE A 111 5.98 1.23 -4.30
C PHE A 111 4.95 1.70 -3.28
N ASP A 112 3.68 1.69 -3.64
CA ASP A 112 2.61 2.00 -2.70
C ASP A 112 2.25 0.74 -1.89
N VAL A 113 2.65 0.75 -0.62
CA VAL A 113 2.58 -0.42 0.28
C VAL A 113 1.92 -0.01 1.60
N PRO A 114 0.62 -0.29 1.79
CA PRO A 114 -0.09 0.05 3.02
C PRO A 114 0.51 -0.57 4.28
N LEU A 115 1.03 -1.81 4.18
CA LEU A 115 1.62 -2.57 5.28
C LEU A 115 3.16 -2.65 5.19
N LEU A 116 3.79 -1.56 4.77
CA LEU A 116 5.23 -1.49 4.54
C LEU A 116 6.03 -1.84 5.80
N VAL A 117 5.58 -1.30 6.94
CA VAL A 117 6.29 -1.39 8.22
C VAL A 117 6.07 -2.76 8.86
N GLU A 118 4.82 -3.22 8.81
CA GLU A 118 4.36 -4.50 9.34
C GLU A 118 5.04 -5.68 8.64
N SER A 119 5.32 -5.56 7.34
CA SER A 119 5.94 -6.65 6.57
C SER A 119 7.45 -6.73 6.72
N GLY A 120 8.14 -5.68 7.19
CA GLY A 120 9.58 -5.64 7.48
C GLY A 120 10.55 -5.83 6.29
N ARG A 121 10.09 -6.43 5.20
CA ARG A 121 10.89 -6.81 4.03
C ARG A 121 11.19 -5.67 3.06
N TRP A 122 10.42 -4.59 3.09
CA TRP A 122 10.55 -3.54 2.08
C TRP A 122 11.77 -2.67 2.25
N ARG A 123 12.34 -2.58 3.46
CA ARG A 123 13.50 -1.73 3.71
C ARG A 123 14.73 -2.15 2.91
N THR A 124 14.84 -3.42 2.54
CA THR A 124 15.90 -3.96 1.67
C THR A 124 15.61 -3.78 0.18
N ILE A 125 14.37 -3.40 -0.18
CA ILE A 125 13.89 -3.25 -1.56
C ILE A 125 13.88 -1.78 -2.01
N VAL A 126 13.71 -0.84 -1.07
CA VAL A 126 13.57 0.60 -1.36
C VAL A 126 14.76 1.40 -0.84
N ASP A 127 15.12 2.45 -1.57
CA ASP A 127 16.20 3.37 -1.19
C ASP A 127 15.75 4.33 -0.09
N ARG A 128 14.47 4.73 -0.14
CA ARG A 128 13.83 5.67 0.77
C ARG A 128 12.40 5.24 1.11
N VAL A 129 11.99 5.51 2.34
CA VAL A 129 10.61 5.35 2.82
C VAL A 129 10.00 6.72 3.04
N LEU A 130 8.89 6.99 2.36
CA LEU A 130 8.03 8.16 2.56
C LEU A 130 6.79 7.75 3.36
N VAL A 131 6.60 8.37 4.52
CA VAL A 131 5.40 8.19 5.33
C VAL A 131 4.48 9.40 5.18
N VAL A 132 3.23 9.16 4.79
CA VAL A 132 2.15 10.14 4.90
C VAL A 132 1.50 9.98 6.27
N ASP A 133 1.67 10.99 7.11
CA ASP A 133 1.26 10.97 8.51
C ASP A 133 0.05 11.88 8.76
N ALA A 134 -0.88 11.41 9.58
CA ALA A 134 -1.99 12.18 10.12
C ALA A 134 -2.34 11.60 11.49
N THR A 135 -2.89 12.41 12.40
CA THR A 135 -3.41 11.93 13.69
C THR A 135 -4.51 10.90 13.51
N GLU A 136 -4.67 10.00 14.48
CA GLU A 136 -5.75 9.00 14.45
C GLU A 136 -7.13 9.64 14.43
N GLU A 137 -7.29 10.80 15.09
CA GLU A 137 -8.52 11.61 15.02
C GLU A 137 -8.81 12.06 13.59
N MET A 138 -7.80 12.58 12.87
CA MET A 138 -7.97 13.00 11.48
C MET A 138 -8.22 11.80 10.55
N GLN A 139 -7.52 10.68 10.78
CA GLN A 139 -7.74 9.44 10.04
C GLN A 139 -9.19 8.97 10.20
N LEU A 140 -9.68 8.93 11.44
CA LEU A 140 -11.06 8.58 11.78
C LEU A 140 -12.05 9.49 11.07
N LYS A 141 -11.90 10.81 11.24
CA LYS A 141 -12.76 11.83 10.62
C LYS A 141 -12.85 11.65 9.11
N ARG A 142 -11.70 11.48 8.43
CA ARG A 142 -11.64 11.34 6.97
C ARG A 142 -12.27 10.04 6.47
N VAL A 143 -12.04 8.93 7.16
CA VAL A 143 -12.60 7.64 6.74
C VAL A 143 -14.12 7.62 6.94
N VAL A 144 -14.61 8.10 8.09
CA VAL A 144 -16.06 8.19 8.35
C VAL A 144 -16.73 9.13 7.34
N ALA A 145 -16.14 10.29 7.03
CA ALA A 145 -16.74 11.23 6.09
C ALA A 145 -16.86 10.70 4.65
N ARG A 146 -15.94 9.81 4.21
CA ARG A 146 -15.89 9.33 2.83
C ARG A 146 -16.45 7.92 2.62
N SER A 147 -16.78 7.20 3.70
CA SER A 147 -17.18 5.79 3.63
C SER A 147 -18.38 5.52 4.52
N LYS A 148 -18.98 4.33 4.40
CA LYS A 148 -20.09 3.89 5.25
C LYS A 148 -19.64 3.20 6.54
N TRP A 149 -18.37 3.36 6.93
CA TRP A 149 -17.82 2.68 8.09
C TRP A 149 -18.19 3.42 9.38
N THR A 150 -18.50 2.65 10.42
CA THR A 150 -18.71 3.20 11.76
C THR A 150 -17.38 3.66 12.36
N PRO A 151 -17.39 4.64 13.28
CA PRO A 151 -16.17 5.03 13.99
C PRO A 151 -15.44 3.86 14.65
N GLU A 152 -16.18 2.89 15.19
CA GLU A 152 -15.67 1.70 15.85
C GLU A 152 -14.93 0.80 14.87
N ALA A 153 -15.48 0.58 13.67
CA ALA A 153 -14.83 -0.20 12.62
C ALA A 153 -13.52 0.45 12.15
N VAL A 154 -13.50 1.79 12.04
CA VAL A 154 -12.28 2.52 11.66
C VAL A 154 -11.22 2.41 12.75
N ARG A 155 -11.58 2.59 14.03
CA ARG A 155 -10.63 2.41 15.16
C ARG A 155 -10.08 1.00 15.21
N ALA A 156 -10.92 -0.02 14.97
CA ALA A 156 -10.48 -1.41 14.91
C ALA A 156 -9.44 -1.66 13.81
N VAL A 157 -9.57 -1.00 12.65
CA VAL A 157 -8.56 -1.08 11.59
C VAL A 157 -7.30 -0.31 11.95
N ILE A 158 -7.40 0.91 12.50
CA ILE A 158 -6.24 1.67 12.97
C ILE A 158 -5.40 0.83 13.95
N ALA A 159 -6.06 0.13 14.88
CA ALA A 159 -5.42 -0.72 15.88
C ALA A 159 -4.70 -1.95 15.31
N GLN A 160 -5.04 -2.37 14.09
CA GLN A 160 -4.37 -3.48 13.39
C GLN A 160 -3.13 -3.03 12.60
N GLN A 161 -2.96 -1.72 12.39
CA GLN A 161 -1.81 -1.16 11.68
C GLN A 161 -0.64 -0.91 12.64
N ALA A 162 0.58 -0.85 12.12
CA ALA A 162 1.76 -0.46 12.89
C ALA A 162 1.50 0.89 13.59
N PRO A 163 1.85 1.06 14.88
CA PRO A 163 1.61 2.32 15.59
C PRO A 163 2.20 3.52 14.85
N ARG A 164 1.56 4.70 14.99
CA ARG A 164 2.03 5.95 14.34
C ARG A 164 3.52 6.21 14.56
N LYS A 165 4.02 5.99 15.78
CA LYS A 165 5.43 6.12 16.14
C LYS A 165 6.32 5.15 15.36
N ALA A 166 5.91 3.89 15.21
CA ALA A 166 6.65 2.89 14.46
C ALA A 166 6.71 3.25 12.96
N ARG A 167 5.60 3.73 12.38
CA ARG A 167 5.61 4.22 10.99
C ARG A 167 6.61 5.35 10.80
N ARG A 168 6.55 6.37 11.65
CA ARG A 168 7.49 7.51 11.59
C ARG A 168 8.95 7.09 11.79
N ALA A 169 9.22 6.11 12.64
CA ALA A 169 10.58 5.62 12.88
C ALA A 169 11.17 4.89 11.66
N ALA A 170 10.34 4.33 10.79
CA ALA A 170 10.77 3.68 9.55
C ALA A 170 11.00 4.66 8.39
N ALA A 171 10.67 5.95 8.55
CA ALA A 171 10.64 6.93 7.48
C ALA A 171 12.00 7.59 7.25
N ASP A 172 12.38 7.75 5.98
CA ASP A 172 13.44 8.67 5.58
C ASP A 172 12.90 10.09 5.38
N ALA A 173 11.61 10.24 5.05
CA ALA A 173 10.88 11.50 5.10
C ALA A 173 9.42 11.30 5.53
N VAL A 174 8.85 12.32 6.18
CA VAL A 174 7.45 12.33 6.63
C VAL A 174 6.75 13.56 6.07
N ILE A 175 5.59 13.35 5.45
CA ILE A 175 4.65 14.43 5.10
C ILE A 175 3.52 14.41 6.13
N PHE A 176 3.44 15.46 6.94
CA PHE A 176 2.37 15.66 7.92
C PHE A 176 1.13 16.24 7.24
N ASN A 177 0.22 15.36 6.81
CA ASN A 177 -0.97 15.72 6.04
C ASN A 177 -2.21 15.86 6.94
N GLU A 178 -2.11 16.62 8.02
CA GLU A 178 -3.21 16.87 8.95
C GLU A 178 -3.97 18.15 8.62
N SER A 179 -3.24 19.27 8.57
CA SER A 179 -3.77 20.63 8.36
C SER A 179 -3.47 21.21 6.98
N LEU A 180 -2.74 20.48 6.13
CA LEU A 180 -2.37 20.97 4.81
C LEU A 180 -3.60 21.03 3.90
N THR A 181 -3.72 22.15 3.20
CA THR A 181 -4.54 22.25 2.00
C THR A 181 -3.94 21.39 0.88
N LEU A 182 -4.72 21.13 -0.18
CA LEU A 182 -4.22 20.36 -1.32
C LEU A 182 -3.02 21.05 -2.01
N ALA A 183 -3.02 22.38 -2.10
CA ALA A 183 -1.93 23.15 -2.70
C ALA A 183 -0.65 23.10 -1.85
N GLU A 184 -0.77 23.16 -0.52
CA GLU A 184 0.38 23.00 0.38
C GLU A 184 0.93 21.57 0.35
N LEU A 185 0.05 20.57 0.27
CA LEU A 185 0.45 19.18 0.11
C LEU A 185 1.20 18.96 -1.21
N GLU A 186 0.69 19.52 -2.31
CA GLU A 186 1.36 19.49 -3.61
C GLU A 186 2.75 20.14 -3.53
N THR A 187 2.85 21.33 -2.91
CA THR A 187 4.13 22.02 -2.73
C THR A 187 5.13 21.17 -1.93
N ALA A 188 4.67 20.51 -0.86
CA ALA A 188 5.50 19.62 -0.05
C ALA A 188 5.99 18.41 -0.85
N VAL A 189 5.12 17.79 -1.66
CA VAL A 189 5.49 16.65 -2.53
C VAL A 189 6.49 17.09 -3.60
N GLN A 190 6.28 18.24 -4.24
CA GLN A 190 7.21 18.78 -5.25
C GLN A 190 8.58 19.10 -4.65
N GLY A 191 8.62 19.68 -3.44
CA GLY A 191 9.85 19.96 -2.73
C GLY A 191 10.65 18.69 -2.42
N LEU A 192 9.98 17.66 -1.90
CA LEU A 192 10.59 16.37 -1.62
C LEU A 192 11.06 15.67 -2.91
N TRP A 193 10.23 15.71 -3.96
CA TRP A 193 10.56 15.14 -5.26
C TRP A 193 11.87 15.71 -5.80
N LYS A 194 12.01 17.04 -5.83
CA LYS A 194 13.25 17.70 -6.28
C LYS A 194 14.48 17.26 -5.49
N GLN A 195 14.35 17.10 -4.17
CA GLN A 195 15.46 16.66 -3.32
C GLN A 195 15.88 15.22 -3.62
N TRP A 196 14.94 14.33 -3.90
CA TRP A 196 15.20 12.91 -4.12
C TRP A 196 15.56 12.57 -5.57
N SER A 197 15.03 13.33 -6.53
CA SER A 197 15.27 13.17 -7.96
C SER A 197 16.52 13.91 -8.46
N ALA A 198 17.07 14.86 -7.70
CA ALA A 198 18.32 15.52 -8.08
C ALA A 198 19.45 14.50 -8.26
N ALA A 199 20.12 14.54 -9.41
CA ALA A 199 21.40 13.88 -9.59
C ALA A 199 22.38 14.54 -8.59
N THR A 200 22.99 13.74 -7.72
CA THR A 200 24.12 14.23 -6.95
C THR A 200 25.23 14.53 -7.95
N THR A 201 25.37 15.79 -8.34
CA THR A 201 26.55 16.27 -9.05
C THR A 201 27.73 15.96 -8.13
N ARG A 202 28.50 14.93 -8.47
CA ARG A 202 29.85 14.73 -7.95
C ARG A 202 30.80 15.36 -8.93
#